data_AF-A0A1Y5I081-F1
#
_entry.id   AF-A0A1Y5I081-F1
#
_cell.length_a   1.000
_cell.length_b   1.000
_cell.length_c   1.000
_cell.angle_alpha   90.00
_cell.angle_beta   90.00
_cell.angle_gamma   90.00
#
_symmetry.space_group_name_H-M   'P 1'
#
loop_
_entity.id
_entity.type
_entity.pdbx_description
1 polymer ?
#
loop_
_entity_poly.entity_id
_entity_poly.type
_entity_poly.pdbx_seq_one_letter_code
_entity_poly.pdbx_strand_id
1 'polypeptide(L)'
;MSAARARVVAHAAPRRARRKGDRPKGAPATTIAPAECSGIAEDHALEQFFYSDETLRRLLRVAKRYERPLFVCNPTLAVAWEREVGETCVLLDCDVRFKGLVRGFKRFDLRRPVLMTKYAYDVVFVDPPFANVSPKELKTCLDMIAGTVAQREAPVYVAFNADREEELNEAFGGTLTRVEGRALGYKSVKEAMQEKIWLFGPKI
;
A
#
# COMPACT_ATOMS: atom_id res chain seq x y z
N MET A 1 30.83 -61.07 -26.97
CA MET A 1 29.35 -61.10 -26.91
C MET A 1 28.91 -60.74 -25.50
N SER A 2 28.10 -59.69 -25.40
CA SER A 2 27.15 -59.29 -24.34
C SER A 2 27.60 -59.18 -22.87
N ALA A 3 27.72 -57.92 -22.42
CA ALA A 3 27.72 -57.51 -21.02
C ALA A 3 26.27 -57.31 -20.54
N ALA A 4 25.87 -58.02 -19.48
CA ALA A 4 24.55 -57.86 -18.86
C ALA A 4 24.56 -56.66 -17.89
N ARG A 5 23.88 -55.56 -18.27
CA ARG A 5 23.59 -54.42 -17.40
C ARG A 5 22.40 -54.75 -16.50
N ALA A 6 22.62 -54.78 -15.18
CA ALA A 6 21.53 -54.78 -14.20
C ALA A 6 20.84 -53.41 -14.18
N ARG A 7 19.52 -53.38 -14.45
CA ARG A 7 18.67 -52.20 -14.30
C ARG A 7 18.24 -52.06 -12.84
N VAL A 8 18.65 -50.98 -12.18
CA VAL A 8 18.07 -50.55 -10.90
C VAL A 8 16.79 -49.78 -11.21
N VAL A 9 15.64 -50.28 -10.76
CA VAL A 9 14.36 -49.57 -10.83
C VAL A 9 14.21 -48.76 -9.55
N ALA A 10 14.42 -47.44 -9.63
CA ALA A 10 14.16 -46.54 -8.51
C ALA A 10 12.63 -46.32 -8.39
N HIS A 11 12.03 -46.77 -7.29
CA HIS A 11 10.67 -46.41 -6.93
C HIS A 11 10.63 -44.95 -6.44
N ALA A 12 9.92 -44.10 -7.19
CA ALA A 12 9.67 -42.72 -6.80
C ALA A 12 8.66 -42.68 -5.63
N ALA A 13 9.07 -42.08 -4.52
CA ALA A 13 8.19 -41.82 -3.39
C ALA A 13 7.07 -40.82 -3.78
N PRO A 14 5.83 -40.98 -3.28
CA PRO A 14 4.73 -40.10 -3.65
C PRO A 14 5.00 -38.68 -3.13
N ARG A 15 4.96 -37.70 -4.06
CA ARG A 15 5.02 -36.27 -3.75
C ARG A 15 3.80 -35.90 -2.88
N ARG A 16 4.05 -35.60 -1.60
CA ARG A 16 3.07 -34.96 -0.71
C ARG A 16 2.58 -33.66 -1.34
N ALA A 17 1.28 -33.56 -1.57
CA ALA A 17 0.64 -32.33 -1.99
C ALA A 17 0.88 -31.23 -0.94
N ARG A 18 1.43 -30.09 -1.38
CA ARG A 18 1.62 -28.90 -0.52
C ARG A 18 0.24 -28.39 -0.07
N ARG A 19 0.02 -28.35 1.25
CA ARG A 19 -1.12 -27.65 1.84
C ARG A 19 -1.00 -26.15 1.57
N LYS A 20 -2.12 -25.54 1.17
CA LYS A 20 -2.29 -24.10 0.96
C LYS A 20 -2.19 -23.43 2.34
N GLY A 21 -1.07 -22.80 2.68
CA GLY A 21 -0.93 -22.12 3.97
C GLY A 21 0.48 -21.66 4.37
N ASP A 22 1.54 -22.37 3.98
CA ASP A 22 2.90 -21.97 4.38
C ASP A 22 3.54 -21.03 3.36
N ARG A 23 3.40 -19.71 3.56
CA ARG A 23 4.37 -18.76 3.03
C ARG A 23 5.53 -18.65 4.05
N PRO A 24 6.79 -18.89 3.64
CA PRO A 24 7.92 -18.56 4.49
C PRO A 24 7.93 -17.06 4.78
N LYS A 25 8.19 -16.67 6.04
CA LYS A 25 8.44 -15.27 6.41
C LYS A 25 9.56 -14.72 5.52
N GLY A 26 9.24 -13.73 4.69
CA GLY A 26 10.18 -13.07 3.78
C GLY A 26 10.13 -13.50 2.30
N ALA A 27 9.16 -14.32 1.87
CA ALA A 27 8.97 -14.57 0.44
C ALA A 27 8.44 -13.28 -0.26
N PRO A 28 9.08 -12.81 -1.36
CA PRO A 28 8.65 -11.58 -2.02
C PRO A 28 7.24 -11.75 -2.57
N ALA A 29 6.41 -10.72 -2.44
CA ALA A 29 5.03 -10.76 -2.90
C ALA A 29 4.93 -10.95 -4.43
N THR A 30 6.01 -10.64 -5.16
CA THR A 30 6.09 -10.68 -6.62
C THR A 30 7.44 -11.27 -7.07
N THR A 31 7.48 -11.80 -8.30
CA THR A 31 8.72 -12.25 -8.96
C THR A 31 9.24 -11.19 -9.94
N ILE A 32 8.69 -9.98 -9.88
CA ILE A 32 9.02 -8.86 -10.76
C ILE A 32 10.13 -8.07 -10.06
N ALA A 33 11.06 -7.51 -10.84
CA ALA A 33 12.12 -6.67 -10.28
C ALA A 33 11.51 -5.53 -9.46
N PRO A 34 12.06 -5.22 -8.26
CA PRO A 34 11.63 -4.06 -7.48
C PRO A 34 11.67 -2.79 -8.32
N ALA A 35 10.60 -2.00 -8.25
CA ALA A 35 10.57 -0.70 -8.91
C ALA A 35 11.28 0.37 -8.06
N GLU A 36 11.41 1.58 -8.61
CA GLU A 36 12.03 2.70 -7.92
C GLU A 36 11.13 3.94 -7.88
N CYS A 37 11.28 4.72 -6.81
CA CYS A 37 10.72 6.05 -6.61
C CYS A 37 11.86 7.00 -6.23
N SER A 38 12.24 7.90 -7.14
CA SER A 38 13.31 8.88 -6.93
C SER A 38 14.62 8.29 -6.39
N GLY A 39 15.06 7.16 -6.99
CA GLY A 39 16.29 6.45 -6.61
C GLY A 39 16.18 5.55 -5.38
N ILE A 40 14.99 5.45 -4.76
CA ILE A 40 14.73 4.49 -3.69
C ILE A 40 14.03 3.28 -4.31
N ALA A 41 14.65 2.11 -4.23
CA ALA A 41 14.04 0.85 -4.65
C ALA A 41 13.03 0.34 -3.62
N GLU A 42 11.96 -0.29 -4.11
CA GLU A 42 10.94 -0.93 -3.28
C GLU A 42 11.55 -1.91 -2.27
N ASP A 43 11.09 -1.82 -1.03
CA ASP A 43 11.35 -2.84 -0.01
C ASP A 43 10.09 -3.69 0.22
N HIS A 44 10.06 -4.87 -0.40
CA HIS A 44 8.92 -5.78 -0.27
C HIS A 44 8.79 -6.40 1.12
N ALA A 45 9.81 -6.31 1.99
CA ALA A 45 9.66 -6.69 3.40
C ALA A 45 8.77 -5.70 4.17
N LEU A 46 8.65 -4.47 3.66
CA LEU A 46 7.72 -3.45 4.14
C LEU A 46 6.37 -3.49 3.40
N GLU A 47 6.18 -4.45 2.48
CA GLU A 47 5.08 -4.47 1.49
C GLU A 47 4.99 -3.18 0.66
N GLN A 48 6.14 -2.58 0.35
CA GLN A 48 6.19 -1.34 -0.43
C GLN A 48 6.08 -1.65 -1.93
N PHE A 49 5.03 -1.11 -2.56
CA PHE A 49 4.82 -1.16 -4.02
C PHE A 49 4.54 0.24 -4.54
N PHE A 50 5.20 0.62 -5.63
CA PHE A 50 5.07 1.95 -6.21
C PHE A 50 4.06 1.98 -7.35
N TYR A 51 3.21 3.00 -7.36
CA TYR A 51 2.21 3.20 -8.41
C TYR A 51 2.84 3.32 -9.81
N SER A 52 2.10 2.86 -10.81
CA SER A 52 2.37 3.22 -12.20
C SER A 52 2.18 4.72 -12.42
N ASP A 53 2.86 5.29 -13.42
CA ASP A 53 2.77 6.72 -13.70
C ASP A 53 1.35 7.18 -14.07
N GLU A 54 0.55 6.28 -14.66
CA GLU A 54 -0.86 6.55 -14.92
C GLU A 54 -1.68 6.65 -13.64
N THR A 55 -1.50 5.71 -12.72
CA THR A 55 -2.19 5.71 -11.43
C THR A 55 -1.79 6.94 -10.62
N LEU A 56 -0.50 7.23 -10.57
CA LEU A 56 0.04 8.37 -9.86
C LEU A 56 -0.55 9.70 -10.37
N ARG A 57 -0.59 9.91 -11.70
CA ARG A 57 -1.22 11.10 -12.30
C ARG A 57 -2.71 11.20 -11.94
N ARG A 58 -3.43 10.08 -11.89
CA ARG A 58 -4.84 10.08 -11.50
C ARG A 58 -5.02 10.42 -10.02
N LEU A 59 -4.29 9.77 -9.12
CA LEU A 59 -4.37 10.04 -7.68
C LEU A 59 -3.97 11.47 -7.36
N LEU A 60 -2.96 12.00 -8.04
CA LEU A 60 -2.53 13.39 -7.85
C LEU A 60 -3.62 14.40 -8.26
N ARG A 61 -4.41 14.12 -9.31
CA ARG A 61 -5.57 14.96 -9.65
C ARG A 61 -6.63 14.98 -8.55
N VAL A 62 -6.82 13.86 -7.85
CA VAL A 62 -7.74 13.81 -6.69
C VAL A 62 -7.15 14.61 -5.53
N ALA A 63 -5.87 14.37 -5.20
CA ALA A 63 -5.19 15.06 -4.11
C ALA A 63 -5.18 16.59 -4.29
N LYS A 64 -5.03 17.08 -5.53
CA LYS A 64 -5.03 18.52 -5.86
C LYS A 64 -6.35 19.26 -5.57
N ARG A 65 -7.41 18.55 -5.18
CA ARG A 65 -8.67 19.16 -4.70
C ARG A 65 -8.61 19.61 -3.24
N TYR A 66 -7.51 19.31 -2.55
CA TYR A 66 -7.28 19.57 -1.15
C TYR A 66 -6.02 20.40 -0.98
N GLU A 67 -5.98 21.22 0.07
CA GLU A 67 -4.89 22.15 0.32
C GLU A 67 -3.75 21.48 1.10
N ARG A 68 -4.08 20.58 2.04
CA ARG A 68 -3.11 20.04 2.99
C ARG A 68 -3.24 18.52 3.10
N PRO A 69 -2.90 17.77 2.04
CA PRO A 69 -2.99 16.32 2.08
C PRO A 69 -2.01 15.72 3.09
N LEU A 70 -2.50 14.71 3.81
CA LEU A 70 -1.68 13.78 4.60
C LEU A 70 -1.52 12.48 3.81
N PHE A 71 -0.27 12.10 3.55
CA PHE A 71 0.06 10.82 2.93
C PHE A 71 0.52 9.84 4.00
N VAL A 72 -0.10 8.65 4.08
CA VAL A 72 0.22 7.60 5.07
C VAL A 72 0.60 6.32 4.34
N CYS A 73 1.80 5.79 4.56
CA CYS A 73 2.34 4.66 3.81
C CYS A 73 2.30 4.89 2.28
N ASN A 74 2.27 6.14 1.83
CA ASN A 74 2.04 6.50 0.43
C ASN A 74 3.16 7.41 -0.10
N PRO A 75 4.41 6.91 -0.16
CA PRO A 75 5.56 7.74 -0.48
C PRO A 75 5.55 8.22 -1.92
N THR A 76 5.02 7.42 -2.85
CA THR A 76 4.99 7.79 -4.27
C THR A 76 4.13 9.03 -4.53
N LEU A 77 2.96 9.12 -3.88
CA LEU A 77 2.08 10.26 -4.03
C LEU A 77 2.65 11.51 -3.33
N ALA A 78 3.31 11.35 -2.17
CA ALA A 78 3.98 12.45 -1.49
C ALA A 78 5.14 13.03 -2.31
N VAL A 79 5.98 12.17 -2.88
CA VAL A 79 7.07 12.59 -3.77
C VAL A 79 6.54 13.28 -5.03
N ALA A 80 5.47 12.75 -5.63
CA ALA A 80 4.83 13.39 -6.78
C ALA A 80 4.20 14.73 -6.43
N TRP A 81 3.59 14.86 -5.26
CA TRP A 81 3.03 16.11 -4.76
C TRP A 81 4.10 17.20 -4.68
N GLU A 82 5.20 16.96 -3.96
CA GLU A 82 6.24 18.00 -3.81
C GLU A 82 6.89 18.34 -5.16
N ARG A 83 7.07 17.35 -6.04
CA ARG A 83 7.65 17.57 -7.37
C ARG A 83 6.74 18.36 -8.31
N GLU A 84 5.45 18.04 -8.36
CA GLU A 84 4.51 18.56 -9.38
C GLU A 84 3.64 19.71 -8.89
N VAL A 85 3.36 19.79 -7.59
CA VAL A 85 2.62 20.90 -6.97
C VAL A 85 3.58 21.94 -6.44
N GLY A 86 4.79 21.54 -6.03
CA GLY A 86 5.80 22.44 -5.44
C GLY A 86 5.55 22.77 -3.97
N GLU A 87 4.43 22.31 -3.41
CA GLU A 87 4.05 22.55 -2.02
C GLU A 87 4.55 21.46 -1.08
N THR A 88 4.62 21.80 0.21
CA THR A 88 5.01 20.83 1.23
C THR A 88 3.79 19.99 1.63
N CYS A 89 3.99 18.68 1.78
CA CYS A 89 3.00 17.78 2.36
C CYS A 89 3.60 17.04 3.55
N VAL A 90 2.78 16.33 4.32
CA VAL A 90 3.28 15.39 5.34
C VAL A 90 3.16 13.97 4.82
N LEU A 91 4.28 13.24 4.90
CA LEU A 91 4.36 11.80 4.68
C LEU A 91 4.61 11.10 6.02
N LEU A 92 3.70 10.22 6.42
CA LEU A 92 3.87 9.29 7.53
C LEU A 92 4.28 7.94 6.95
N ASP A 93 5.53 7.53 7.14
CA ASP A 93 6.02 6.24 6.63
C ASP A 93 7.08 5.64 7.57
N CYS A 94 7.19 4.31 7.56
CA CYS A 94 8.20 3.57 8.32
C CYS A 94 9.56 3.58 7.61
N ASP A 95 9.57 3.74 6.29
CA ASP A 95 10.77 3.74 5.47
C ASP A 95 11.52 5.07 5.56
N VAL A 96 12.53 5.09 6.42
CA VAL A 96 13.36 6.28 6.68
C VAL A 96 14.18 6.73 5.49
N ARG A 97 14.26 5.96 4.39
CA ARG A 97 14.97 6.38 3.17
C ARG A 97 14.30 7.58 2.51
N PHE A 98 13.00 7.80 2.74
CA PHE A 98 12.29 9.01 2.29
C PHE A 98 12.60 10.25 3.14
N LYS A 99 13.31 10.10 4.27
CA LYS A 99 13.77 11.22 5.08
C LYS A 99 14.77 12.06 4.27
N GLY A 100 14.42 13.32 4.04
CA GLY A 100 15.23 14.25 3.23
C GLY A 100 14.83 14.30 1.76
N LEU A 101 14.06 13.33 1.27
CA LEU A 101 13.42 13.39 -0.06
C LEU A 101 12.07 14.12 0.00
N VAL A 102 11.26 13.85 1.04
CA VAL A 102 10.00 14.56 1.30
C VAL A 102 10.20 15.50 2.48
N ARG A 103 9.96 16.81 2.28
CA ARG A 103 10.25 17.84 3.30
C ARG A 103 9.49 17.60 4.60
N GLY A 104 8.23 17.19 4.52
CA GLY A 104 7.39 16.88 5.67
C GLY A 104 7.39 15.41 6.12
N PHE A 105 8.41 14.63 5.78
CA PHE A 105 8.52 13.24 6.23
C PHE A 105 8.53 13.13 7.77
N LYS A 106 7.73 12.20 8.29
CA LYS A 106 7.77 11.78 9.69
C LYS A 106 7.82 10.25 9.75
N ARG A 107 8.82 9.74 10.47
CA ARG A 107 8.90 8.30 10.76
C ARG A 107 7.64 7.88 11.52
N PHE A 108 6.98 6.85 11.03
CA PHE A 108 5.70 6.41 11.52
C PHE A 108 5.61 4.89 11.55
N ASP A 109 4.90 4.36 12.54
CA ASP A 109 4.52 2.95 12.62
C ASP A 109 3.01 2.90 12.77
N LEU A 110 2.33 2.33 11.77
CA LEU A 110 0.87 2.20 11.74
C LEU A 110 0.34 1.44 12.96
N ARG A 111 1.12 0.50 13.51
CA ARG A 111 0.74 -0.28 14.70
C ARG A 111 0.94 0.48 16.01
N ARG A 112 1.66 1.61 15.97
CA ARG A 112 1.95 2.45 17.13
C ARG A 112 1.68 3.92 16.76
N PRO A 113 0.42 4.24 16.40
CA PRO A 113 0.07 5.58 15.95
C PRO A 113 0.28 6.58 17.07
N VAL A 114 0.78 7.76 16.70
CA VAL A 114 0.97 8.89 17.62
C VAL A 114 0.17 10.07 17.10
N LEU A 115 -0.49 10.77 18.03
CA LEU A 115 -1.26 11.97 17.75
C LEU A 115 -0.47 12.98 16.93
N MET A 116 -1.06 13.46 15.84
CA MET A 116 -0.43 14.49 15.02
C MET A 116 -0.91 15.88 15.43
N THR A 117 -0.07 16.63 16.13
CA THR A 117 -0.43 17.94 16.71
C THR A 117 -0.02 19.15 15.87
N LYS A 118 0.85 18.97 14.87
CA LYS A 118 1.52 20.09 14.15
C LYS A 118 1.20 20.18 12.65
N TYR A 119 0.18 19.50 12.18
CA TYR A 119 -0.22 19.56 10.77
C TYR A 119 -1.72 19.41 10.64
N ALA A 120 -2.39 20.50 10.25
CA ALA A 120 -3.85 20.58 10.10
C ALA A 120 -4.28 20.08 8.71
N TYR A 121 -4.12 18.78 8.47
CA TYR A 121 -4.55 18.17 7.20
C TYR A 121 -6.07 18.27 6.99
N ASP A 122 -6.47 18.29 5.73
CA ASP A 122 -7.87 18.32 5.28
C ASP A 122 -8.29 17.06 4.50
N VAL A 123 -7.34 16.16 4.21
CA VAL A 123 -7.59 14.84 3.60
C VAL A 123 -6.48 13.86 3.97
N VAL A 124 -6.80 12.57 4.00
CA VAL A 124 -5.83 11.48 4.13
C VAL A 124 -5.83 10.62 2.88
N PHE A 125 -4.65 10.35 2.32
CA PHE A 125 -4.42 9.30 1.32
C PHE A 125 -3.54 8.22 1.94
N VAL A 126 -4.00 6.97 1.91
CA VAL A 126 -3.29 5.85 2.54
C VAL A 126 -3.17 4.65 1.61
N ASP A 127 -1.97 4.09 1.52
CA ASP A 127 -1.67 2.84 0.82
C ASP A 127 -1.03 1.84 1.81
N PRO A 128 -1.85 1.19 2.65
CA PRO A 128 -1.36 0.43 3.78
C PRO A 128 -0.77 -0.93 3.32
N PRO A 129 0.16 -1.52 4.11
CA PRO A 129 0.59 -2.91 3.94
C PRO A 129 -0.55 -3.88 4.31
N PHE A 130 -1.53 -4.04 3.42
CA PHE A 130 -2.82 -4.65 3.72
C PHE A 130 -2.78 -6.17 3.94
N ALA A 131 -1.66 -6.86 3.65
CA ALA A 131 -1.54 -8.27 4.04
C ALA A 131 -1.32 -8.42 5.55
N ASN A 132 -0.71 -7.41 6.19
CA ASN A 132 -0.34 -7.45 7.61
C ASN A 132 -1.07 -6.40 8.48
N VAL A 133 -1.98 -5.62 7.90
CA VAL A 133 -2.81 -4.62 8.59
C VAL A 133 -4.27 -4.83 8.22
N SER A 134 -5.12 -5.05 9.22
CA SER A 134 -6.57 -5.14 9.02
C SER A 134 -7.21 -3.75 8.84
N PRO A 135 -8.37 -3.66 8.15
CA PRO A 135 -9.12 -2.41 8.06
C PRO A 135 -9.44 -1.75 9.40
N LYS A 136 -9.72 -2.56 10.44
CA LYS A 136 -9.99 -2.06 11.80
C LYS A 136 -8.76 -1.44 12.46
N GLU A 137 -7.59 -2.07 12.30
CA GLU A 137 -6.32 -1.49 12.76
C GLU A 137 -6.00 -0.20 12.02
N LEU A 138 -6.20 -0.17 10.70
CA LEU A 138 -6.05 1.03 9.89
C LEU A 138 -6.98 2.15 10.39
N LYS A 139 -8.28 1.90 10.56
CA LYS A 139 -9.22 2.90 11.05
C LYS A 139 -8.81 3.44 12.43
N THR A 140 -8.47 2.53 13.35
CA THR A 140 -8.02 2.88 14.70
C THR A 140 -6.78 3.77 14.65
N CYS A 141 -5.82 3.42 13.78
CA CYS A 141 -4.64 4.23 13.53
C CYS A 141 -5.00 5.63 13.04
N LEU A 142 -5.86 5.76 12.03
CA LEU A 142 -6.29 7.05 11.48
C LEU A 142 -7.04 7.91 12.52
N ASP A 143 -7.86 7.29 13.39
CA ASP A 143 -8.54 7.99 14.48
C ASP A 143 -7.58 8.49 15.56
N MET A 144 -6.49 7.75 15.81
CA MET A 144 -5.48 8.09 16.81
C MET A 144 -4.52 9.19 16.35
N ILE A 145 -4.24 9.29 15.05
CA ILE A 145 -3.41 10.39 14.51
C ILE A 145 -4.19 11.71 14.44
N ALA A 146 -5.52 11.68 14.39
CA ALA A 146 -6.35 12.87 14.33
C ALA A 146 -6.29 13.70 15.62
N GLY A 147 -5.75 14.92 15.52
CA GLY A 147 -5.61 15.87 16.62
C GLY A 147 -6.89 16.64 16.95
N THR A 148 -7.86 16.69 16.04
CA THR A 148 -9.10 17.46 16.18
C THR A 148 -10.30 16.69 15.62
N VAL A 149 -11.52 17.16 15.92
CA VAL A 149 -12.76 16.61 15.33
C VAL A 149 -12.75 16.74 13.81
N ALA A 150 -12.42 17.92 13.28
CA ALA A 150 -12.34 18.15 11.84
C ALA A 150 -11.36 17.19 11.14
N GLN A 151 -10.23 16.85 11.79
CA GLN A 151 -9.27 15.89 11.27
C GLN A 151 -9.75 14.44 11.32
N ARG A 152 -10.60 14.10 12.29
CA ARG A 152 -11.24 12.78 12.39
C ARG A 152 -12.33 12.60 11.35
N GLU A 153 -12.99 13.69 10.95
CA GLU A 153 -14.04 13.74 9.93
C GLU A 153 -13.50 14.00 8.51
N ALA A 154 -12.20 14.29 8.39
CA ALA A 154 -11.57 14.56 7.10
C ALA A 154 -11.75 13.37 6.13
N PRO A 155 -11.98 13.64 4.84
CA PRO A 155 -12.01 12.61 3.81
C PRO A 155 -10.80 11.67 3.87
N VAL A 156 -11.06 10.37 3.72
CA VAL A 156 -10.02 9.34 3.64
C VAL A 156 -10.14 8.63 2.29
N TYR A 157 -9.01 8.55 1.59
CA TYR A 157 -8.82 7.75 0.40
C TYR A 157 -7.87 6.59 0.69
N VAL A 158 -8.33 5.36 0.51
CA VAL A 158 -7.59 4.13 0.81
C VAL A 158 -7.35 3.36 -0.48
N ALA A 159 -6.10 3.09 -0.83
CA ALA A 159 -5.77 2.06 -1.80
C ALA A 159 -5.91 0.69 -1.12
N PHE A 160 -6.84 -0.15 -1.59
CA PHE A 160 -7.14 -1.41 -0.90
C PHE A 160 -7.60 -2.53 -1.83
N ASN A 161 -7.46 -3.76 -1.36
CA ASN A 161 -7.94 -4.93 -2.08
C ASN A 161 -9.48 -5.03 -2.00
N ALA A 162 -10.12 -4.95 -3.16
CA ALA A 162 -11.56 -5.03 -3.35
C ALA A 162 -12.18 -6.38 -2.94
N ASP A 163 -11.40 -7.46 -2.89
CA ASP A 163 -11.86 -8.75 -2.32
C ASP A 163 -12.21 -8.61 -0.82
N ARG A 164 -11.75 -7.55 -0.15
CA ARG A 164 -11.98 -7.24 1.27
C ARG A 164 -12.73 -5.92 1.47
N GLU A 165 -13.48 -5.49 0.46
CA GLU A 165 -14.23 -4.23 0.51
C GLU A 165 -15.26 -4.19 1.64
N GLU A 166 -15.96 -5.29 1.90
CA GLU A 166 -16.97 -5.33 2.98
C GLU A 166 -16.33 -5.08 4.35
N GLU A 167 -15.21 -5.74 4.65
CA GLU A 167 -14.44 -5.49 5.88
C GLU A 167 -13.94 -4.04 5.97
N LEU A 168 -13.50 -3.48 4.83
CA LEU A 168 -13.07 -2.09 4.77
C LEU A 168 -14.23 -1.15 5.06
N ASN A 169 -15.38 -1.38 4.45
CA ASN A 169 -16.53 -0.51 4.61
C ASN A 169 -17.11 -0.60 6.03
N GLU A 170 -17.18 -1.79 6.62
CA GLU A 170 -17.60 -2.00 8.00
C GLU A 170 -16.69 -1.23 8.99
N ALA A 171 -15.36 -1.36 8.83
CA ALA A 171 -14.40 -0.66 9.68
C ALA A 171 -14.54 0.88 9.60
N PHE A 172 -14.95 1.41 8.44
CA PHE A 172 -15.14 2.83 8.21
C PHE A 172 -16.62 3.27 8.29
N GLY A 173 -17.49 2.44 8.88
CA GLY A 173 -18.88 2.79 9.18
C GLY A 173 -19.75 3.05 7.94
N GLY A 174 -19.48 2.40 6.81
CA GLY A 174 -20.29 2.53 5.59
C GLY A 174 -19.92 3.71 4.69
N THR A 175 -18.87 4.48 5.04
CA THR A 175 -18.55 5.75 4.37
C THR A 175 -17.62 5.61 3.16
N LEU A 176 -16.96 4.47 2.99
CA LEU A 176 -16.01 4.25 1.92
C LEU A 176 -16.67 3.54 0.74
N THR A 177 -16.60 4.17 -0.43
CA THR A 177 -17.08 3.59 -1.69
C THR A 177 -15.95 3.53 -2.70
N ARG A 178 -16.01 2.59 -3.65
CA ARG A 178 -15.08 2.60 -4.79
C ARG A 178 -15.20 3.94 -5.53
N VAL A 179 -14.08 4.63 -5.64
CA VAL A 179 -13.99 5.84 -6.46
C VAL A 179 -14.11 5.43 -7.93
N GLU A 180 -14.90 6.18 -8.69
CA GLU A 180 -15.15 5.89 -10.10
C GLU A 180 -13.86 5.83 -10.93
N GLY A 181 -13.88 4.96 -11.95
CA GLY A 181 -12.78 4.75 -12.88
C GLY A 181 -12.37 3.29 -12.95
N ARG A 182 -11.08 3.03 -12.71
CA ARG A 182 -10.43 1.73 -12.89
C ARG A 182 -9.56 1.36 -11.69
N ALA A 183 -9.18 0.09 -11.57
CA ALA A 183 -8.26 -0.38 -10.56
C ALA A 183 -6.93 0.41 -10.52
N LEU A 184 -6.21 0.36 -9.40
CA LEU A 184 -4.93 1.01 -9.19
C LEU A 184 -3.81 0.16 -9.77
N GLY A 185 -3.02 0.79 -10.62
CA GLY A 185 -1.86 0.18 -11.24
C GLY A 185 -0.56 0.44 -10.47
N TYR A 186 0.32 -0.56 -10.45
CA TYR A 186 1.61 -0.57 -9.76
C TYR A 186 2.71 -1.07 -10.69
N LYS A 187 3.95 -0.62 -10.49
CA LYS A 187 5.09 -0.90 -11.37
C LYS A 187 5.56 -2.35 -11.31
N SER A 188 5.47 -2.98 -10.14
CA SER A 188 6.08 -4.30 -9.87
C SER A 188 5.09 -5.35 -9.36
N VAL A 189 3.78 -5.08 -9.47
CA VAL A 189 2.71 -6.01 -9.07
C VAL A 189 2.17 -6.73 -10.31
N LYS A 190 1.70 -7.98 -10.19
CA LYS A 190 1.10 -8.70 -11.33
C LYS A 190 -0.26 -8.11 -11.68
N GLU A 191 -0.57 -8.02 -12.98
CA GLU A 191 -1.83 -7.44 -13.48
C GLU A 191 -3.09 -7.99 -12.79
N ALA A 192 -3.23 -9.32 -12.70
CA ALA A 192 -4.37 -9.96 -12.02
C ALA A 192 -4.52 -9.59 -10.53
N MET A 193 -3.44 -9.15 -9.87
CA MET A 193 -3.53 -8.60 -8.51
C MET A 193 -3.91 -7.11 -8.55
N GLN A 194 -3.35 -6.34 -9.48
CA GLN A 194 -3.67 -4.92 -9.67
C GLN A 194 -5.15 -4.70 -9.96
N GLU A 195 -5.79 -5.56 -10.76
CA GLU A 195 -7.24 -5.52 -11.08
C GLU A 195 -8.15 -5.52 -9.85
N LYS A 196 -7.62 -6.01 -8.72
CA LYS A 196 -8.32 -6.10 -7.45
C LYS A 196 -8.02 -4.95 -6.51
N ILE A 197 -7.04 -4.10 -6.80
CA ILE A 197 -6.69 -2.99 -5.92
C ILE A 197 -7.43 -1.76 -6.42
N TRP A 198 -8.26 -1.15 -5.57
CA TRP A 198 -9.07 0.01 -5.92
C TRP A 198 -8.81 1.16 -4.95
N LEU A 199 -9.14 2.38 -5.40
CA LEU A 199 -9.24 3.51 -4.51
C LEU A 199 -10.63 3.54 -3.89
N PHE A 200 -10.69 3.56 -2.56
CA PHE A 200 -11.91 3.72 -1.79
C PHE A 200 -11.91 5.09 -1.13
N GLY A 201 -13.04 5.79 -1.15
CA GLY A 201 -13.16 7.12 -0.56
C GLY A 201 -14.51 7.78 -0.87
N PRO A 202 -14.66 9.06 -0.53
CA PRO A 202 -15.82 9.85 -0.93
C PRO A 202 -15.91 9.99 -2.45
N LYS A 203 -17.14 10.18 -2.95
CA LYS A 203 -17.40 10.49 -4.36
C LYS A 203 -16.69 11.80 -4.75
N ILE A 204 -16.13 11.84 -5.96
CA ILE A 204 -15.29 12.93 -6.49
C ILE A 204 -16.07 13.75 -7.49
#